data_AF-A0A915PDQ1-F1
#
_entry.id   AF-A0A915PDQ1-F1
#
_cell.length_a   1.000
_cell.length_b   1.000
_cell.length_c   1.000
_cell.angle_alpha   90.00
_cell.angle_beta   90.00
_cell.angle_gamma   90.00
#
_symmetry.space_group_name_H-M   'P 1'
#
loop_
_entity.id
_entity.type
_entity.pdbx_description
1 polymer ?
#
loop_
_entity_poly.entity_id
_entity_poly.type
_entity_poly.pdbx_seq_one_letter_code
_entity_poly.pdbx_strand_id
1 'polypeptide(L)'
;MLPGYLLALQRTMKTIGMFGTEEITYSNSVYTGSMGLLSALFIYYCRFFKLFEPSPKYSLQFLFETADTLIGLIIFAVIIGDIGNMVANINATKAGLENVLDGCKQYMINRRVPLQLQKKVINWLSYTRDTGQLRIHEQDCELSLLSELILMMKLQAFSSGDYVFKKGEIGKKMYIVRRGQLEVINDDDATVLAILKEGSVFGELSILNIPGNKDMNKRTATVRSIGFSDLHVLEKESLQNVLDEYPDVKQSFIEKGKKLLQKDGLLNMKQWEEEVMDLEEHKNMKQSFLRMQNIADQLNDNIEKLFGDLAESSNEMKRRLFELENGIPWSIQRDCDCMPNK
;
A
#
# COMPACT_ATOMS: atom_id res chain seq x y z
N MET A 1 -3.28 29.22 35.18
CA MET A 1 -3.22 27.94 35.92
C MET A 1 -1.81 27.54 36.39
N LEU A 2 -0.73 28.01 35.75
CA LEU A 2 0.66 27.75 36.17
C LEU A 2 1.10 28.26 37.57
N PRO A 3 0.62 29.42 38.10
CA PRO A 3 1.09 29.92 39.40
C PRO A 3 0.64 29.08 40.59
N GLY A 4 -0.53 28.44 40.48
CA GLY A 4 -1.13 27.64 41.55
C GLY A 4 -0.44 26.30 41.76
N TYR A 5 0.05 25.67 40.68
CA TYR A 5 0.80 24.41 40.74
C TYR A 5 2.17 24.57 41.40
N LEU A 6 2.85 25.69 41.13
CA LEU A 6 4.12 26.04 41.77
C LEU A 6 3.97 26.26 43.27
N LEU A 7 2.92 26.98 43.70
CA LEU A 7 2.60 27.17 45.12
C LEU A 7 2.18 25.87 45.83
N ALA A 8 1.51 24.97 45.11
CA ALA A 8 1.13 23.65 45.61
C ALA A 8 2.36 22.74 45.79
N LEU A 9 3.27 22.70 44.81
CA LEU A 9 4.56 22.01 44.90
C LEU A 9 5.45 22.59 46.01
N GLN A 10 5.47 23.91 46.17
CA GLN A 10 6.21 24.58 47.23
C GLN A 10 5.64 24.26 48.62
N ARG A 11 4.32 24.05 48.73
CA ARG A 11 3.67 23.60 49.97
C ARG A 11 3.91 22.12 50.25
N THR A 12 3.81 21.23 49.26
CA THR A 12 4.05 19.80 49.46
C THR A 12 5.52 19.52 49.81
N MET A 13 6.48 20.24 49.21
CA MET A 13 7.89 20.15 49.60
C MET A 13 8.16 20.64 51.02
N LYS A 14 7.36 21.60 51.53
CA LYS A 14 7.44 22.06 52.92
C LYS A 14 6.92 21.02 53.92
N THR A 15 5.93 20.21 53.52
CA THR A 15 5.32 19.15 54.34
C THR A 15 6.16 17.86 54.36
N ILE A 16 7.01 17.63 53.36
CA ILE A 16 7.87 16.44 53.23
C ILE A 16 9.16 16.54 54.11
N GLY A 17 9.33 17.62 54.89
CA GLY A 17 10.46 17.74 55.82
C GLY A 17 11.78 18.14 55.16
N MET A 18 11.71 18.90 54.05
CA MET A 18 12.89 19.51 53.41
C MET A 18 13.35 20.84 54.06
N PHE A 19 12.74 21.24 55.18
CA PHE A 19 13.27 22.28 56.06
C PHE A 19 13.21 21.78 57.50
N GLY A 20 14.29 21.14 57.92
CA GLY A 20 14.51 20.73 59.30
C GLY A 20 15.99 20.45 59.51
N THR A 21 16.65 21.38 60.22
CA THR A 21 17.88 21.20 61.00
C THR A 21 19.03 20.40 60.38
N GLU A 22 20.11 21.15 60.11
CA GLU A 22 21.52 20.73 59.97
C GLU A 22 22.09 20.55 58.54
N GLU A 23 22.93 21.55 58.22
CA GLU A 23 24.10 21.60 57.34
C GLU A 23 24.03 21.62 55.80
N ILE A 24 22.89 21.44 55.13
CA ILE A 24 22.83 21.73 53.67
C ILE A 24 21.61 22.57 53.28
N THR A 25 21.34 23.62 54.06
CA THR A 25 20.43 24.69 53.63
C THR A 25 21.26 25.89 53.18
N TYR A 26 21.23 26.19 51.87
CA TYR A 26 21.64 27.50 51.38
C TYR A 26 20.83 28.56 52.12
N SER A 27 21.53 29.53 52.71
CA SER A 27 20.93 30.53 53.60
C SER A 27 19.66 31.16 52.99
N ASN A 28 18.65 31.38 53.82
CA ASN A 28 17.38 32.03 53.48
C ASN A 28 17.52 33.45 52.88
N SER A 29 18.73 33.97 52.66
CA SER A 29 18.98 35.31 52.11
C SER A 29 18.87 35.42 50.59
N VAL A 30 18.79 34.30 49.85
CA VAL A 30 18.75 34.29 48.36
C VAL A 30 17.32 34.28 47.80
N TYR A 31 16.29 34.15 48.64
CA TYR A 31 14.89 33.97 48.21
C TYR A 31 14.04 35.25 48.15
N THR A 32 14.63 36.44 48.31
CA THR A 32 13.87 37.71 48.38
C THR A 32 13.71 38.44 47.04
N GLY A 33 14.03 37.83 45.90
CA GLY A 33 13.85 38.45 44.58
C GLY A 33 13.57 37.46 43.43
N SER A 34 13.09 37.97 42.28
CA SER A 34 12.77 37.16 41.09
C SER A 34 13.94 36.30 40.57
N MET A 35 15.18 36.73 40.85
CA MET A 35 16.41 35.99 40.55
C MET A 35 16.57 34.70 41.38
N GLY A 36 16.04 34.64 42.61
CA GLY A 36 16.14 33.46 43.48
C GLY A 36 15.30 32.27 42.99
N LEU A 37 14.17 32.56 42.35
CA LEU A 37 13.30 31.55 41.74
C LEU A 37 13.94 30.94 40.48
N LEU A 38 14.61 31.78 39.67
CA LEU A 38 15.39 31.33 38.51
C LEU A 38 16.60 30.48 38.92
N SER A 39 17.33 30.87 39.96
CA SER A 39 18.43 30.04 40.47
C SER A 39 17.93 28.72 41.05
N ALA A 40 16.79 28.70 41.73
CA ALA A 40 16.21 27.46 42.26
C ALA A 40 15.75 26.51 41.14
N LEU A 41 15.13 27.04 40.08
CA LEU A 41 14.78 26.27 38.89
C LEU A 41 16.02 25.75 38.16
N PHE A 42 17.05 26.59 38.00
CA PHE A 42 18.32 26.20 37.38
C PHE A 42 19.03 25.09 38.17
N ILE A 43 19.09 25.20 39.49
CA ILE A 43 19.67 24.16 40.37
C ILE A 43 18.86 22.87 40.29
N TYR A 44 17.52 22.94 40.22
CA TYR A 44 16.67 21.76 40.02
C TYR A 44 16.93 21.09 38.67
N TYR A 45 17.11 21.87 37.60
CA TYR A 45 17.53 21.36 36.29
C TYR A 45 18.94 20.74 36.33
N CYS A 46 19.91 21.36 37.01
CA CYS A 46 21.27 20.80 37.17
C CYS A 46 21.28 19.50 37.98
N ARG A 47 20.39 19.39 38.98
CA ARG A 47 20.17 18.19 39.79
C ARG A 47 19.57 17.05 38.96
N PHE A 48 18.55 17.37 38.16
CA PHE A 48 17.95 16.44 37.20
C PHE A 48 18.98 15.87 36.20
N PHE A 49 19.95 16.68 35.76
CA PHE A 49 21.04 16.25 34.87
C PHE A 49 22.27 15.66 35.59
N LYS A 50 22.22 15.43 36.91
CA LYS A 50 23.34 14.87 37.71
C LYS A 50 24.65 15.66 37.58
N LEU A 51 24.61 16.92 37.18
CA LEU A 51 25.81 17.74 36.98
C LEU A 51 26.39 18.27 38.29
N PHE A 52 25.64 18.20 39.39
CA PHE A 52 26.09 18.67 40.69
C PHE A 52 25.38 17.92 41.84
N GLU A 53 26.02 16.89 42.41
CA GLU A 53 25.53 16.30 43.66
C GLU A 53 26.67 15.71 44.52
N PRO A 54 26.84 16.12 45.78
CA PRO A 54 27.63 15.39 46.77
C PRO A 54 26.90 14.13 47.25
N SER A 55 27.64 13.10 47.64
CA SER A 55 27.12 11.78 48.01
C SER A 55 26.04 11.81 49.12
N PRO A 56 24.88 11.13 48.94
CA PRO A 56 23.78 11.13 49.91
C PRO A 56 24.18 10.41 51.21
N LYS A 57 23.79 10.98 52.36
CA LYS A 57 24.17 10.48 53.70
C LYS A 57 23.05 9.71 54.42
N TYR A 58 21.79 9.85 54.00
CA TYR A 58 20.62 9.28 54.67
C TYR A 58 19.82 8.33 53.76
N SER A 59 19.24 7.26 54.34
CA SER A 59 18.56 6.19 53.61
C SER A 59 17.31 6.65 52.83
N LEU A 60 16.52 7.59 53.37
CA LEU A 60 15.36 8.14 52.66
C LEU A 60 15.76 9.01 51.46
N GLN A 61 16.81 9.83 51.60
CA GLN A 61 17.32 10.66 50.50
C GLN A 61 17.78 9.78 49.32
N PHE A 62 18.41 8.64 49.60
CA PHE A 62 18.82 7.69 48.57
C PHE A 62 17.63 7.10 47.80
N LEU A 63 16.54 6.76 48.50
CA LEU A 63 15.33 6.22 47.87
C LEU A 63 14.63 7.24 46.96
N PHE A 64 14.51 8.49 47.42
CA PHE A 64 13.93 9.58 46.62
C PHE A 64 14.80 9.93 45.40
N GLU A 65 16.12 9.98 45.57
CA GLU A 65 17.08 10.22 44.48
C GLU A 65 17.04 9.11 43.42
N THR A 66 16.87 7.86 43.84
CA THR A 66 16.73 6.72 42.92
C THR A 66 15.38 6.76 42.19
N ALA A 67 14.30 7.15 42.87
CA ALA A 67 12.98 7.27 42.25
C ALA A 67 12.92 8.41 41.21
N ASP A 68 13.46 9.58 41.54
CA ASP A 68 13.49 10.74 40.65
C ASP A 68 14.33 10.48 39.40
N THR A 69 15.47 9.79 39.55
CA THR A 69 16.30 9.40 38.41
C THR A 69 15.63 8.37 37.50
N LEU A 70 14.89 7.40 38.04
CA LEU A 70 14.11 6.46 37.25
C LEU A 70 13.00 7.17 36.47
N ILE A 71 12.29 8.11 37.10
CA ILE A 71 11.25 8.91 36.45
C ILE A 71 11.85 9.78 35.34
N GLY A 72 13.00 10.42 35.60
CA GLY A 72 13.74 11.21 34.62
C GLY A 72 14.18 10.38 33.41
N LEU A 73 14.69 9.16 33.62
CA LEU A 73 15.07 8.24 32.54
C LEU A 73 13.88 7.84 31.67
N ILE A 74 12.72 7.59 32.27
CA ILE A 74 11.49 7.23 31.54
C ILE A 74 11.01 8.42 30.70
N ILE A 75 10.93 9.61 31.28
CA ILE A 75 10.50 10.83 30.55
C ILE A 75 11.46 11.12 29.39
N PHE A 76 12.77 11.01 29.62
CA PHE A 76 13.78 11.21 28.58
C PHE A 76 13.64 10.20 27.44
N ALA A 77 13.42 8.92 27.75
CA ALA A 77 13.22 7.88 26.75
C ALA A 77 11.97 8.14 25.87
N VAL A 78 10.86 8.59 26.49
CA VAL A 78 9.62 8.93 25.76
C VAL A 78 9.84 10.11 24.82
N ILE A 79 10.46 11.21 25.30
CA ILE A 79 10.71 12.40 24.48
C ILE A 79 11.58 12.07 23.26
N ILE A 80 12.66 11.29 23.45
CA ILE A 80 13.51 10.86 22.33
C ILE A 80 12.75 9.95 21.37
N GLY A 81 11.92 9.03 21.89
CA GLY A 81 11.08 8.16 21.08
C GLY A 81 10.13 8.96 20.18
N ASP A 82 9.46 9.97 20.72
CA ASP A 82 8.53 10.81 19.98
C ASP A 82 9.23 11.68 18.93
N ILE A 83 10.40 12.26 19.26
CA ILE A 83 11.23 12.99 18.29
C ILE A 83 11.71 12.05 17.17
N GLY A 84 12.12 10.83 17.52
CA GLY A 84 12.53 9.80 16.57
C GLY A 84 11.41 9.42 15.60
N ASN A 85 10.20 9.20 16.12
CA ASN A 85 9.02 8.89 15.32
C ASN A 85 8.63 10.06 14.39
N MET A 86 8.71 11.29 14.89
CA MET A 86 8.44 12.49 14.09
C MET A 86 9.46 12.63 12.94
N VAL A 87 10.74 12.46 13.22
CA VAL A 87 11.81 12.52 12.21
C VAL A 87 11.66 11.38 11.19
N ALA A 88 11.38 10.16 11.64
CA ALA A 88 11.12 9.03 10.77
C ALA A 88 9.92 9.28 9.84
N ASN A 89 8.84 9.88 10.35
CA ASN A 89 7.65 10.21 9.56
C ASN A 89 7.89 11.35 8.55
N ILE A 90 8.64 12.39 8.94
CA ILE A 90 9.06 13.48 8.03
C ILE A 90 9.97 12.93 6.92
N ASN A 91 10.83 11.97 7.25
CA ASN A 91 11.69 11.33 6.26
C ASN A 91 10.90 10.34 5.37
N ALA A 92 9.92 9.61 5.91
CA ALA A 92 9.09 8.68 5.15
C ALA A 92 8.27 9.37 4.06
N THR A 93 7.70 10.55 4.34
CA THR A 93 6.96 11.35 3.35
C THR A 93 7.85 11.85 2.19
N LYS A 94 9.14 12.10 2.44
CA LYS A 94 10.12 12.45 1.40
C LYS A 94 10.65 11.22 0.66
N ALA A 95 10.86 10.12 1.38
CA ALA A 95 11.45 8.88 0.85
C ALA A 95 10.58 8.22 -0.24
N GLY A 96 9.25 8.22 -0.08
CA GLY A 96 8.34 7.66 -1.08
C GLY A 96 8.52 8.32 -2.46
N LEU A 97 8.63 9.65 -2.48
CA LEU A 97 8.82 10.39 -3.73
C LEU A 97 10.24 10.25 -4.30
N GLU A 98 11.25 10.19 -3.43
CA GLU A 98 12.63 9.95 -3.85
C GLU A 98 12.78 8.57 -4.55
N ASN A 99 12.09 7.54 -4.05
CA ASN A 99 12.03 6.23 -4.70
C ASN A 99 11.41 6.30 -6.11
N VAL A 100 10.35 7.09 -6.29
CA VAL A 100 9.72 7.30 -7.60
C VAL A 100 10.67 8.05 -8.55
N LEU A 101 11.33 9.11 -8.07
CA LEU A 101 12.31 9.86 -8.85
C LEU A 101 13.47 8.98 -9.31
N ASP A 102 13.96 8.09 -8.46
CA ASP A 102 15.02 7.16 -8.80
C ASP A 102 14.53 6.08 -9.77
N GLY A 103 13.29 5.62 -9.66
CA GLY A 103 12.65 4.76 -10.65
C GLY A 103 12.60 5.40 -12.04
N CYS A 104 12.20 6.68 -12.13
CA CYS A 104 12.20 7.43 -13.39
C CYS A 104 13.60 7.57 -13.98
N LYS A 105 14.62 7.85 -13.16
CA LYS A 105 16.03 7.92 -13.62
C LYS A 105 16.48 6.58 -14.19
N GLN A 106 16.21 5.49 -13.49
CA GLN A 106 16.57 4.14 -13.95
C GLN A 106 15.87 3.78 -15.25
N TYR A 107 14.58 4.11 -15.38
CA TYR A 107 13.81 3.90 -16.61
C TYR A 107 14.42 4.64 -17.80
N MET A 108 14.80 5.91 -17.62
CA MET A 108 15.42 6.73 -18.67
C MET A 108 16.80 6.19 -19.09
N ILE A 109 17.57 5.65 -18.15
CA ILE A 109 18.86 5.01 -18.41
C ILE A 109 18.66 3.71 -19.20
N ASN A 110 17.74 2.85 -18.78
CA ASN A 110 17.48 1.55 -19.42
C ASN A 110 17.00 1.71 -20.87
N ARG A 111 16.18 2.75 -21.13
CA ARG A 111 15.69 3.11 -22.48
C ARG A 111 16.67 3.95 -23.31
N ARG A 112 17.86 4.27 -22.79
CA ARG A 112 18.89 5.10 -23.46
C ARG A 112 18.37 6.45 -23.96
N VAL A 113 17.57 7.13 -23.14
CA VAL A 113 17.05 8.47 -23.45
C VAL A 113 18.21 9.48 -23.56
N PRO A 114 18.23 10.41 -24.53
CA PRO A 114 19.29 11.42 -24.64
C PRO A 114 19.43 12.29 -23.38
N LEU A 115 20.66 12.59 -22.96
CA LEU A 115 20.97 13.35 -21.74
C LEU A 115 20.27 14.73 -21.67
N GLN A 116 20.03 15.36 -22.82
CA GLN A 116 19.29 16.62 -22.93
C GLN A 116 17.84 16.49 -22.44
N LEU A 117 17.17 15.39 -22.80
CA LEU A 117 15.80 15.08 -22.39
C LEU A 117 15.76 14.65 -20.92
N GLN A 118 16.72 13.83 -20.49
CA GLN A 118 16.82 13.43 -19.07
C GLN A 118 16.90 14.65 -18.15
N LYS A 119 17.76 15.62 -18.47
CA LYS A 119 17.89 16.86 -17.69
C LYS A 119 16.60 17.69 -17.67
N LYS A 120 15.88 17.77 -18.79
CA LYS A 120 14.58 18.47 -18.83
C LYS A 120 13.55 17.80 -17.93
N VAL A 121 13.46 16.48 -17.96
CA VAL A 121 12.52 15.70 -17.13
C VAL A 121 12.85 15.86 -15.65
N ILE A 122 14.13 15.75 -15.27
CA ILE A 122 14.58 15.93 -13.88
C ILE A 122 14.33 17.37 -13.38
N ASN A 123 14.63 18.38 -14.20
CA ASN A 123 14.39 19.78 -13.83
C ASN A 123 12.89 20.09 -13.68
N TRP A 124 12.06 19.55 -14.57
CA TRP A 124 10.61 19.70 -14.47
C TRP A 124 10.07 19.02 -13.21
N LEU A 125 10.50 17.79 -12.91
CA LEU A 125 10.12 17.08 -11.68
C LEU A 125 10.56 17.82 -10.41
N SER A 126 11.78 18.39 -10.42
CA SER A 126 12.29 19.18 -9.30
C SER A 126 11.52 20.49 -9.12
N TYR A 127 11.14 21.16 -10.22
CA TYR A 127 10.31 22.36 -10.20
C TYR A 127 8.91 22.07 -9.63
N THR A 128 8.26 21.00 -10.10
CA THR A 128 6.90 20.63 -9.64
C THR A 128 6.88 20.19 -8.17
N ARG A 129 8.00 19.66 -7.65
CA ARG A 129 8.19 19.41 -6.22
C ARG A 129 8.21 20.71 -5.41
N ASP A 130 9.02 21.68 -5.85
CA ASP A 130 9.25 22.92 -5.10
C ASP A 130 8.01 23.85 -5.13
N THR A 131 7.16 23.74 -6.15
CA THR A 131 5.87 24.46 -6.21
C THR A 131 4.74 23.83 -5.39
N GLY A 132 4.97 22.68 -4.75
CA GLY A 132 3.99 22.04 -3.86
C GLY A 132 2.71 21.52 -4.56
N GLN A 133 2.70 21.49 -5.90
CA GLN A 133 1.60 20.93 -6.69
C GLN A 133 1.55 19.40 -6.65
N LEU A 134 2.66 18.75 -6.30
CA LEU A 134 2.72 17.32 -6.00
C LEU A 134 2.31 17.07 -4.54
N ARG A 135 1.04 17.33 -4.22
CA ARG A 135 0.42 16.70 -3.05
C ARG A 135 0.11 15.26 -3.45
N ILE A 136 0.85 14.33 -2.88
CA ILE A 136 0.57 12.90 -2.95
C ILE A 136 -0.74 12.67 -2.17
N HIS A 137 -1.87 12.93 -2.82
CA HIS A 137 -3.22 12.60 -2.38
C HIS A 137 -3.73 11.60 -3.41
N GLU A 138 -3.68 10.30 -3.11
CA GLU A 138 -4.40 9.19 -3.78
C GLU A 138 -4.53 9.19 -5.33
N GLN A 139 -3.76 10.00 -6.05
CA GLN A 139 -3.80 10.18 -7.51
C GLN A 139 -2.59 9.56 -8.21
N ASP A 140 -1.70 8.91 -7.45
CA ASP A 140 -0.57 8.15 -8.02
C ASP A 140 -1.04 6.97 -8.89
N CYS A 141 -2.25 6.45 -8.63
CA CYS A 141 -2.92 5.47 -9.48
C CYS A 141 -3.30 6.05 -10.85
N GLU A 142 -3.81 7.29 -10.90
CA GLU A 142 -4.29 7.87 -12.15
C GLU A 142 -3.14 8.19 -13.11
N LEU A 143 -2.01 8.72 -12.62
CA LEU A 143 -0.86 9.03 -13.48
C LEU A 143 -0.17 7.78 -14.02
N SER A 144 -0.04 6.74 -13.21
CA SER A 144 0.55 5.47 -13.62
C SER A 144 -0.32 4.78 -14.67
N LEU A 145 -1.63 4.69 -14.41
CA LEU A 145 -2.64 4.20 -15.36
C LEU A 145 -2.58 4.96 -16.69
N LEU A 146 -2.59 6.29 -16.63
CA LEU A 146 -2.64 7.13 -17.83
C LEU A 146 -1.34 7.00 -18.63
N SER A 147 -0.19 6.90 -17.95
CA SER A 147 1.10 6.63 -18.60
C SER A 147 1.12 5.29 -19.32
N GLU A 148 0.56 4.25 -18.71
CA GLU A 148 0.48 2.91 -19.29
C GLU A 148 -0.48 2.84 -20.47
N LEU A 149 -1.67 3.45 -20.34
CA LEU A 149 -2.63 3.56 -21.44
C LEU A 149 -2.04 4.31 -22.64
N ILE A 150 -1.31 5.41 -22.41
CA ILE A 150 -0.60 6.14 -23.48
C ILE A 150 0.42 5.24 -24.18
N LEU A 151 1.17 4.43 -23.44
CA LEU A 151 2.18 3.52 -24.01
C LEU A 151 1.56 2.39 -24.84
N MET A 152 0.33 1.98 -24.53
CA MET A 152 -0.40 0.95 -25.28
C MET A 152 -1.11 1.47 -26.53
N MET A 153 -1.34 2.79 -26.64
CA MET A 153 -1.99 3.38 -27.80
C MET A 153 -1.12 3.29 -29.06
N LYS A 154 -1.75 2.91 -30.18
CA LYS A 154 -1.12 2.87 -31.49
C LYS A 154 -1.64 4.01 -32.35
N LEU A 155 -0.76 4.67 -33.10
CA LEU A 155 -1.17 5.68 -34.07
C LEU A 155 -1.67 4.99 -35.35
N GLN A 156 -2.87 5.36 -35.80
CA GLN A 156 -3.44 4.91 -37.06
C GLN A 156 -3.92 6.13 -37.86
N ALA A 157 -3.42 6.26 -39.09
CA ALA A 157 -3.81 7.33 -40.00
C ALA A 157 -4.94 6.89 -40.92
N PHE A 158 -5.84 7.82 -41.24
CA PHE A 158 -6.96 7.65 -42.15
C PHE A 158 -6.94 8.77 -43.19
N SER A 159 -7.29 8.43 -44.42
CA SER A 159 -7.41 9.40 -45.51
C SER A 159 -8.81 9.99 -45.60
N SER A 160 -8.96 11.02 -46.43
CA SER A 160 -10.25 11.68 -46.65
C SER A 160 -11.29 10.70 -47.19
N GLY A 161 -12.45 10.61 -46.54
CA GLY A 161 -13.54 9.70 -46.94
C GLY A 161 -13.42 8.27 -46.40
N ASP A 162 -12.33 7.92 -45.70
CA ASP A 162 -12.18 6.58 -45.13
C ASP A 162 -13.15 6.37 -43.94
N TYR A 163 -13.81 5.21 -43.94
CA TYR A 163 -14.63 4.77 -42.82
C TYR A 163 -13.74 4.17 -41.73
N VAL A 164 -13.87 4.67 -40.50
CA VAL A 164 -13.19 4.11 -39.34
C VAL A 164 -13.91 2.85 -38.87
N PHE A 165 -15.24 2.89 -38.84
CA PHE A 165 -16.12 1.76 -38.62
C PHE A 165 -17.55 2.11 -39.05
N LYS A 166 -18.35 1.08 -39.30
CA LYS A 166 -19.77 1.22 -39.63
C LYS A 166 -20.66 0.76 -38.48
N LYS A 167 -21.87 1.32 -38.41
CA LYS A 167 -22.90 0.88 -37.47
C LYS A 167 -23.15 -0.62 -37.60
N GLY A 168 -23.29 -1.30 -36.47
CA GLY A 168 -23.54 -2.74 -36.39
C GLY A 168 -22.28 -3.62 -36.40
N GLU A 169 -21.10 -3.07 -36.72
CA GLU A 169 -19.83 -3.80 -36.61
C GLU A 169 -19.48 -4.07 -35.15
N ILE A 170 -18.79 -5.18 -34.86
CA ILE A 170 -18.35 -5.49 -33.49
C ILE A 170 -17.18 -4.58 -33.12
N GLY A 171 -17.37 -3.72 -32.12
CA GLY A 171 -16.38 -2.76 -31.68
C GLY A 171 -15.34 -3.38 -30.74
N LYS A 172 -14.10 -3.52 -31.20
CA LYS A 172 -12.97 -4.04 -30.40
C LYS A 172 -11.94 -2.98 -30.00
N LYS A 173 -12.11 -1.74 -30.44
CA LYS A 173 -11.12 -0.66 -30.32
C LYS A 173 -11.79 0.68 -30.02
N MET A 174 -11.13 1.59 -29.32
CA MET A 174 -11.57 3.00 -29.17
C MET A 174 -10.56 3.89 -29.85
N TYR A 175 -11.02 5.09 -30.16
CA TYR A 175 -10.25 6.05 -30.90
C TYR A 175 -10.27 7.38 -30.16
N ILE A 176 -9.12 8.03 -30.17
CA ILE A 176 -8.96 9.42 -29.73
C ILE A 176 -8.43 10.21 -30.92
N VAL A 177 -9.12 11.29 -31.27
CA VAL A 177 -8.71 12.16 -32.39
C VAL A 177 -7.46 12.93 -31.99
N ARG A 178 -6.31 12.60 -32.59
CA ARG A 178 -5.06 13.34 -32.38
C ARG A 178 -5.01 14.58 -33.26
N ARG A 179 -5.29 14.39 -34.56
CA ARG A 179 -5.35 15.45 -35.57
C ARG A 179 -6.42 15.15 -36.59
N GLY A 180 -7.02 16.20 -37.14
CA GLY A 180 -8.07 16.08 -38.16
C GLY A 180 -9.49 16.11 -37.59
N GLN A 181 -10.45 15.81 -38.45
CA GLN A 181 -11.88 15.86 -38.12
C GLN A 181 -12.60 14.65 -38.72
N LEU A 182 -13.57 14.15 -37.97
CA LEU A 182 -14.43 13.04 -38.39
C LEU A 182 -15.88 13.45 -38.30
N GLU A 183 -16.70 12.85 -39.14
CA GLU A 183 -18.14 13.00 -39.12
C GLU A 183 -18.80 11.69 -38.71
N VAL A 184 -19.80 11.81 -37.84
CA VAL A 184 -20.71 10.73 -37.48
C VAL A 184 -21.89 10.80 -38.42
N ILE A 185 -22.09 9.75 -39.21
CA ILE A 185 -23.09 9.69 -40.27
C ILE A 185 -24.18 8.70 -39.88
N ASN A 186 -25.41 9.01 -40.23
CA ASN A 186 -26.54 8.10 -40.09
C ASN A 186 -26.52 6.99 -41.17
N ASP A 187 -27.46 6.05 -41.09
CA ASP A 187 -27.54 4.87 -41.96
C ASP A 187 -27.67 5.19 -43.46
N ASP A 188 -28.18 6.38 -43.80
CA ASP A 188 -28.38 6.84 -45.18
C ASP A 188 -27.10 7.42 -45.83
N ASP A 189 -25.97 7.41 -45.13
CA ASP A 189 -24.64 7.87 -45.58
C ASP A 189 -24.56 9.34 -46.06
N ALA A 190 -25.66 10.09 -45.90
CA ALA A 190 -25.85 11.46 -46.37
C ALA A 190 -26.10 12.45 -45.23
N THR A 191 -26.64 12.01 -44.10
CA THR A 191 -26.98 12.90 -42.96
C THR A 191 -25.88 12.86 -41.90
N VAL A 192 -25.26 14.01 -41.67
CA VAL A 192 -24.23 14.18 -40.63
C VAL A 192 -24.91 14.50 -39.30
N LEU A 193 -24.70 13.63 -38.32
CA LEU A 193 -25.25 13.75 -36.96
C LEU A 193 -24.37 14.65 -36.07
N ALA A 194 -23.05 14.49 -36.19
CA ALA A 194 -22.08 15.22 -35.38
C ALA A 194 -20.70 15.28 -36.06
N ILE A 195 -19.89 16.28 -35.70
CA ILE A 195 -18.50 16.40 -36.12
C ILE A 195 -17.59 16.26 -34.90
N LEU A 196 -16.69 15.29 -34.95
CA LEU A 196 -15.68 15.01 -33.93
C LEU A 196 -14.39 15.76 -34.27
N LYS A 197 -13.90 16.54 -33.31
CA LYS A 197 -12.67 17.36 -33.44
C LYS A 197 -11.52 16.74 -32.65
N GLU A 198 -10.33 17.31 -32.80
CA GLU A 198 -9.15 16.96 -32.01
C GLU A 198 -9.45 16.93 -30.50
N GLY A 199 -8.94 15.91 -29.81
CA GLY A 199 -9.21 15.63 -28.41
C GLY A 199 -10.51 14.84 -28.14
N SER A 200 -11.39 14.67 -29.13
CA SER A 200 -12.61 13.87 -28.95
C SER A 200 -12.27 12.39 -28.80
N VAL A 201 -12.97 11.72 -27.89
CA VAL A 201 -12.92 10.26 -27.71
C VAL A 201 -14.20 9.67 -28.27
N PHE A 202 -14.09 8.56 -29.00
CA PHE A 202 -15.25 7.88 -29.59
C PHE A 202 -15.04 6.37 -29.71
N GLY A 203 -16.15 5.63 -29.77
CA GLY A 203 -16.16 4.17 -29.83
C GLY A 203 -15.89 3.50 -28.48
N GLU A 204 -16.04 4.24 -27.39
CA GLU A 204 -15.82 3.86 -25.99
C GLU A 204 -16.87 2.86 -25.48
N LEU A 205 -18.12 2.98 -25.96
CA LEU A 205 -19.25 2.17 -25.48
C LEU A 205 -19.12 0.68 -25.83
N SER A 206 -18.49 0.33 -26.96
CA SER A 206 -18.37 -1.07 -27.42
C SER A 206 -17.27 -1.86 -26.70
N ILE A 207 -16.40 -1.17 -25.96
CA ILE A 207 -15.20 -1.79 -25.37
C ILE A 207 -15.46 -2.24 -23.96
N LEU A 208 -16.26 -1.46 -23.22
CA LEU A 208 -16.69 -1.82 -21.89
C LEU A 208 -17.65 -3.00 -22.03
N ASN A 209 -17.22 -4.17 -21.57
CA ASN A 209 -18.06 -5.37 -21.44
C ASN A 209 -19.14 -5.14 -20.37
N ILE A 210 -20.04 -4.21 -20.66
CA ILE A 210 -21.09 -3.82 -19.74
C ILE A 210 -22.22 -4.84 -19.88
N PRO A 211 -22.57 -5.55 -18.80
CA PRO A 211 -23.66 -6.52 -18.82
C PRO A 211 -25.01 -5.84 -19.15
N GLY A 212 -25.90 -6.53 -19.85
CA GLY A 212 -27.22 -6.01 -20.24
C GLY A 212 -27.22 -4.94 -21.34
N ASN A 213 -26.12 -4.80 -22.09
CA ASN A 213 -26.04 -3.94 -23.26
C ASN A 213 -26.81 -4.58 -24.45
N LYS A 214 -27.90 -3.94 -24.88
CA LYS A 214 -28.77 -4.44 -25.98
C LYS A 214 -28.01 -4.63 -27.30
N ASP A 215 -26.97 -3.84 -27.54
CA ASP A 215 -26.24 -3.84 -28.80
C ASP A 215 -25.08 -4.85 -28.84
N MET A 216 -24.89 -5.69 -27.81
CA MET A 216 -23.87 -6.76 -27.79
C MET A 216 -22.48 -6.30 -28.25
N ASN A 217 -22.01 -5.14 -27.77
CA ASN A 217 -20.73 -4.53 -28.17
C ASN A 217 -20.61 -4.14 -29.65
N LYS A 218 -21.73 -3.94 -30.36
CA LYS A 218 -21.72 -3.39 -31.71
C LYS A 218 -21.52 -1.88 -31.70
N ARG A 219 -21.13 -1.32 -32.85
CA ARG A 219 -21.04 0.12 -33.08
C ARG A 219 -22.43 0.71 -33.23
N THR A 220 -22.70 1.79 -32.50
CA THR A 220 -23.99 2.50 -32.49
C THR A 220 -24.14 3.47 -33.65
N ALA A 221 -23.05 3.89 -34.28
CA ALA A 221 -23.04 4.82 -35.40
C ALA A 221 -21.91 4.52 -36.40
N THR A 222 -22.02 5.09 -37.60
CA THR A 222 -20.98 5.04 -38.63
C THR A 222 -20.11 6.29 -38.52
N VAL A 223 -18.78 6.12 -38.60
CA VAL A 223 -17.83 7.24 -38.50
C VAL A 223 -16.91 7.25 -39.71
N ARG A 224 -16.81 8.40 -40.36
CA ARG A 224 -15.97 8.64 -41.54
C ARG A 224 -15.03 9.81 -41.31
N SER A 225 -13.81 9.72 -41.85
CA SER A 225 -12.85 10.82 -41.82
C SER A 225 -13.19 11.87 -42.88
N ILE A 226 -13.23 13.14 -42.49
CA ILE A 226 -13.50 14.25 -43.44
C ILE A 226 -12.25 14.57 -44.27
N GLY A 227 -11.07 14.41 -43.68
CA GLY A 227 -9.77 14.68 -44.32
C GLY A 227 -8.71 13.68 -43.87
N PHE A 228 -7.44 14.05 -43.97
CA PHE A 228 -6.37 13.26 -43.34
C PHE A 228 -6.49 13.38 -41.82
N SER A 229 -6.69 12.26 -41.15
CA SER A 229 -6.90 12.21 -39.71
C SER A 229 -5.97 11.20 -39.06
N ASP A 230 -5.39 11.60 -37.93
CA ASP A 230 -4.54 10.78 -37.09
C ASP A 230 -5.32 10.39 -35.84
N LEU A 231 -5.47 9.09 -35.61
CA LEU A 231 -6.18 8.55 -34.46
C LEU A 231 -5.24 7.76 -33.56
N HIS A 232 -5.35 7.96 -32.24
CA HIS A 232 -4.80 7.01 -31.28
C HIS A 232 -5.81 5.90 -31.06
N VAL A 233 -5.36 4.66 -31.25
CA VAL A 233 -6.18 3.45 -31.16
C VAL A 233 -5.80 2.68 -29.92
N LEU A 234 -6.79 2.36 -29.09
CA LEU A 234 -6.63 1.47 -27.94
C LEU A 234 -7.50 0.23 -28.12
N GLU A 235 -6.91 -0.95 -27.93
CA GLU A 235 -7.58 -2.24 -28.07
C GLU A 235 -8.24 -2.66 -26.77
N LYS A 236 -9.38 -3.36 -26.88
CA LYS A 236 -10.18 -3.81 -25.75
C LYS A 236 -9.41 -4.66 -24.76
N GLU A 237 -8.67 -5.65 -25.25
CA GLU A 237 -7.89 -6.56 -24.41
C GLU A 237 -6.82 -5.81 -23.63
N SER A 238 -6.10 -4.89 -24.28
CA SER A 238 -5.10 -4.04 -23.63
C SER A 238 -5.72 -3.16 -22.54
N LEU A 239 -6.85 -2.50 -22.82
CA LEU A 239 -7.55 -1.70 -21.82
C LEU A 239 -8.04 -2.56 -20.65
N GLN A 240 -8.58 -3.75 -20.92
CA GLN A 240 -9.12 -4.62 -19.89
C GLN A 240 -8.02 -5.15 -18.97
N ASN A 241 -6.86 -5.53 -19.51
CA ASN A 241 -5.71 -5.94 -18.71
C ASN A 241 -5.27 -4.83 -17.75
N VAL A 242 -5.18 -3.60 -18.23
CA VAL A 242 -4.82 -2.45 -17.39
C VAL A 242 -5.90 -2.20 -16.33
N LEU A 243 -7.18 -2.22 -16.70
CA LEU A 243 -8.28 -2.04 -15.75
C LEU A 243 -8.38 -3.15 -14.70
N ASP A 244 -7.87 -4.36 -14.99
CA ASP A 244 -7.80 -5.46 -14.02
C ASP A 244 -6.75 -5.21 -12.92
N GLU A 245 -5.70 -4.43 -13.21
CA GLU A 245 -4.69 -4.00 -12.22
C GLU A 245 -5.21 -2.85 -11.33
N TYR A 246 -6.16 -2.05 -11.82
CA TYR A 246 -6.73 -0.89 -11.13
C TYR A 246 -8.26 -1.05 -10.91
N PRO A 247 -8.69 -1.87 -9.93
CA PRO A 247 -10.10 -2.24 -9.75
C PRO A 247 -11.01 -1.06 -9.39
N ASP A 248 -10.52 -0.09 -8.62
CA ASP A 248 -11.30 1.08 -8.21
C ASP A 248 -11.63 1.98 -9.42
N VAL A 249 -10.65 2.16 -10.31
CA VAL A 249 -10.83 2.91 -11.56
C VAL A 249 -11.79 2.18 -12.48
N LYS A 250 -11.66 0.85 -12.60
CA LYS A 250 -12.56 0.00 -13.39
C LYS A 250 -14.02 0.18 -12.96
N GLN A 251 -14.32 0.22 -11.65
CA GLN A 251 -15.67 0.46 -11.15
C GLN A 251 -16.21 1.84 -11.58
N SER A 252 -15.42 2.90 -11.37
CA SER A 252 -15.80 4.25 -11.81
C SER A 252 -16.06 4.33 -13.33
N PHE A 253 -15.25 3.61 -14.12
CA PHE A 253 -15.39 3.54 -15.57
C PHE A 253 -16.68 2.82 -16.00
N ILE A 254 -17.02 1.70 -15.33
CA ILE A 254 -18.27 0.96 -15.55
C ILE A 254 -19.48 1.80 -15.17
N GLU A 255 -19.44 2.53 -14.05
CA GLU A 255 -20.53 3.41 -13.64
C GLU A 255 -20.78 4.56 -14.62
N LYS A 256 -19.70 5.17 -15.12
CA LYS A 256 -19.80 6.20 -16.17
C LYS A 256 -20.39 5.60 -17.45
N GLY A 257 -19.92 4.42 -17.87
CA GLY A 257 -20.48 3.69 -19.00
C GLY A 257 -21.97 3.38 -18.84
N LYS A 258 -22.39 2.94 -17.64
CA LYS A 258 -23.80 2.70 -17.29
C LYS A 258 -24.65 3.95 -17.46
N LYS A 259 -24.19 5.10 -16.96
CA LYS A 259 -24.90 6.38 -17.08
C LYS A 259 -25.07 6.81 -18.54
N LEU A 260 -24.05 6.59 -19.37
CA LEU A 260 -24.12 6.88 -20.81
C LEU A 260 -25.15 5.97 -21.50
N LEU A 261 -25.11 4.66 -21.25
CA LEU A 261 -26.08 3.71 -21.83
C LEU A 261 -27.52 3.95 -21.36
N GLN A 262 -27.72 4.40 -20.12
CA GLN A 262 -29.03 4.78 -19.61
C GLN A 262 -29.57 6.04 -20.31
N LYS A 263 -28.70 7.04 -20.51
CA LYS A 263 -29.06 8.28 -21.22
C LYS A 263 -29.50 8.00 -22.65
N ASP A 264 -28.86 7.06 -23.32
CA ASP A 264 -29.15 6.68 -24.70
C ASP A 264 -30.30 5.65 -24.82
N GLY A 265 -30.86 5.17 -23.71
CA GLY A 265 -31.96 4.18 -23.69
C GLY A 265 -31.54 2.76 -24.11
N LEU A 266 -30.23 2.52 -24.23
CA LEU A 266 -29.63 1.28 -24.73
C LEU A 266 -29.44 0.22 -23.64
N LEU A 267 -29.72 0.55 -22.38
CA LEU A 267 -29.56 -0.38 -21.25
C LEU A 267 -30.86 -1.13 -20.91
N ASN A 268 -30.78 -2.46 -20.76
CA ASN A 268 -31.84 -3.25 -20.16
C ASN A 268 -31.50 -3.59 -18.71
N MET A 269 -32.18 -2.95 -17.75
CA MET A 269 -31.92 -3.16 -16.32
C MET A 269 -32.22 -4.59 -15.85
N LYS A 270 -33.16 -5.32 -16.47
CA LYS A 270 -33.45 -6.71 -16.08
C LYS A 270 -32.32 -7.66 -16.47
N GLN A 271 -31.83 -7.55 -17.70
CA GLN A 271 -30.68 -8.34 -18.16
C GLN A 271 -29.40 -7.95 -17.42
N TRP A 272 -29.25 -6.68 -17.04
CA TRP A 272 -28.16 -6.25 -16.16
C TRP A 272 -28.19 -6.99 -14.83
N GLU A 273 -29.34 -7.03 -14.16
CA GLU A 273 -29.48 -7.70 -12.86
C GLU A 273 -29.20 -9.21 -12.96
N GLU A 274 -29.69 -9.87 -14.02
CA GLU A 274 -29.43 -11.29 -14.28
C GLU A 274 -27.95 -11.58 -14.56
N GLU A 275 -27.30 -10.83 -15.47
CA GLU A 275 -25.90 -11.04 -15.81
C GLU A 275 -24.94 -10.64 -14.67
N VAL A 276 -25.28 -9.62 -13.87
CA VAL A 276 -24.48 -9.27 -12.68
C VAL A 276 -24.62 -10.34 -11.60
N MET A 277 -25.82 -10.89 -11.38
CA MET A 277 -25.99 -12.02 -10.45
C MET A 277 -25.14 -13.23 -10.87
N ASP A 278 -25.14 -13.59 -12.16
CA ASP A 278 -24.37 -14.71 -12.69
C ASP A 278 -22.85 -14.48 -12.53
N LEU A 279 -22.37 -13.26 -12.82
CA LEU A 279 -20.96 -12.88 -12.60
C LEU A 279 -20.56 -12.94 -11.11
N GLU A 280 -21.44 -12.53 -10.21
CA GLU A 280 -21.21 -12.55 -8.77
C GLU A 280 -21.18 -13.99 -8.23
N GLU A 281 -22.07 -14.86 -8.73
CA GLU A 281 -22.10 -16.29 -8.42
C GLU A 281 -20.84 -17.00 -8.92
N HIS A 282 -20.41 -16.73 -10.16
CA HIS A 282 -19.15 -17.25 -10.69
C HIS A 282 -17.92 -16.77 -9.91
N LYS A 283 -17.91 -15.52 -9.46
CA LYS A 283 -16.83 -14.97 -8.62
C LYS A 283 -16.79 -15.67 -7.26
N ASN A 284 -17.94 -15.87 -6.64
CA ASN A 284 -18.07 -16.60 -5.37
C ASN A 284 -17.63 -18.06 -5.51
N MET A 285 -18.01 -18.73 -6.61
CA MET A 285 -17.58 -20.09 -6.90
C MET A 285 -16.05 -20.17 -7.07
N LYS A 286 -15.44 -19.23 -7.80
CA LYS A 286 -13.98 -19.17 -7.97
C LYS A 286 -13.25 -18.93 -6.64
N GLN A 287 -13.80 -18.10 -5.76
CA GLN A 287 -13.26 -17.90 -4.41
C GLN A 287 -13.40 -19.16 -3.54
N SER A 288 -14.54 -19.85 -3.62
CA SER A 288 -14.76 -21.12 -2.91
C SER A 288 -13.76 -22.19 -3.36
N PHE A 289 -13.52 -22.28 -4.67
CA PHE A 289 -12.51 -23.17 -5.25
C PHE A 289 -11.10 -22.84 -4.75
N LEU A 290 -10.71 -21.56 -4.75
CA LEU A 290 -9.39 -21.14 -4.26
C LEU A 290 -9.20 -21.45 -2.76
N ARG A 291 -10.26 -21.28 -1.94
CA ARG A 291 -10.24 -21.69 -0.54
C ARG A 291 -10.05 -23.19 -0.40
N MET A 292 -10.73 -23.97 -1.22
CA MET A 292 -10.61 -25.43 -1.21
C MET A 292 -9.22 -25.89 -1.64
N GLN A 293 -8.61 -25.21 -2.62
CA GLN A 293 -7.24 -25.46 -3.05
C GLN A 293 -6.24 -25.19 -1.92
N ASN A 294 -6.36 -24.05 -1.23
CA ASN A 294 -5.51 -23.76 -0.07
C ASN A 294 -5.66 -24.81 1.05
N ILE A 295 -6.86 -25.32 1.28
CA ILE A 295 -7.09 -26.41 2.26
C ILE A 295 -6.40 -27.69 1.80
N ALA A 296 -6.48 -28.02 0.52
CA ALA A 296 -5.81 -29.20 -0.04
C ALA A 296 -4.28 -29.09 0.12
N ASP A 297 -3.70 -27.92 -0.14
CA ASP A 297 -2.26 -27.68 0.04
C ASP A 297 -1.85 -27.82 1.52
N GLN A 298 -2.65 -27.26 2.44
CA GLN A 298 -2.41 -27.42 3.89
C GLN A 298 -2.49 -28.88 4.35
N LEU A 299 -3.44 -29.66 3.81
CA LEU A 299 -3.53 -31.08 4.11
C LEU A 299 -2.31 -31.83 3.58
N ASN A 300 -1.82 -31.47 2.40
CA ASN A 300 -0.63 -32.09 1.83
C ASN A 300 0.62 -31.82 2.69
N ASP A 301 0.82 -30.58 3.14
CA ASP A 301 1.89 -30.21 4.06
C ASP A 301 1.81 -30.96 5.40
N ASN A 302 0.59 -31.15 5.93
CA ASN A 302 0.37 -31.89 7.17
C ASN A 302 0.64 -33.39 7.00
N ILE A 303 0.29 -33.96 5.85
CA ILE A 303 0.59 -35.36 5.51
C ILE A 303 2.11 -35.57 5.45
N GLU A 304 2.85 -34.66 4.80
CA GLU A 304 4.31 -34.74 4.74
C GLU A 304 4.96 -34.68 6.11
N LYS A 305 4.47 -33.80 7.00
CA LYS A 305 4.94 -33.74 8.39
C LYS A 305 4.67 -35.04 9.15
N LEU A 306 3.46 -35.59 9.06
CA LEU A 306 3.10 -36.85 9.70
C LEU A 306 3.95 -38.02 9.21
N PHE A 307 4.27 -38.06 7.91
CA PHE A 307 5.20 -39.07 7.38
C PHE A 307 6.62 -38.90 7.93
N GLY A 308 7.08 -37.66 8.10
CA GLY A 308 8.35 -37.35 8.78
C GLY A 308 8.38 -37.87 10.21
N ASP A 309 7.36 -37.54 11.01
CA ASP A 309 7.24 -37.97 12.41
C ASP A 309 7.16 -39.51 12.54
N LEU A 310 6.43 -40.16 11.62
CA LEU A 310 6.33 -41.62 11.58
C LEU A 310 7.69 -42.27 11.25
N ALA A 311 8.45 -41.69 10.32
CA ALA A 311 9.79 -42.18 9.98
C ALA A 311 10.76 -42.03 11.16
N GLU A 312 10.69 -40.91 11.89
CA GLU A 312 11.50 -40.67 13.08
C GLU A 312 11.16 -41.66 14.21
N SER A 313 9.87 -41.84 14.50
CA SER A 313 9.40 -42.82 15.49
C SER A 313 9.78 -44.26 15.13
N SER A 314 9.71 -44.63 13.84
CA SER A 314 10.15 -45.95 13.36
C SER A 314 11.65 -46.17 13.57
N ASN A 315 12.48 -45.15 13.28
CA ASN A 315 13.92 -45.23 13.48
C ASN A 315 14.29 -45.33 14.97
N GLU A 316 13.59 -44.59 15.83
CA GLU A 316 13.77 -44.67 17.28
C GLU A 316 13.38 -46.06 17.82
N MET A 317 12.27 -46.63 17.35
CA MET A 317 11.89 -48.01 17.70
C MET A 317 12.95 -49.02 17.27
N LYS A 318 13.48 -48.91 16.04
CA LYS A 318 14.57 -49.79 15.57
C LYS A 318 15.81 -49.67 16.44
N ARG A 319 16.18 -48.45 16.85
CA ARG A 319 17.31 -48.22 17.76
C ARG A 319 17.12 -48.90 19.10
N ARG A 320 15.93 -48.75 19.71
CA ARG A 320 15.59 -49.41 20.99
C ARG A 320 15.57 -50.93 20.88
N LEU A 321 15.10 -51.46 19.75
CA LEU A 321 15.11 -52.91 19.49
C LEU A 321 16.56 -53.43 19.42
N PHE A 322 17.44 -52.73 18.71
CA PHE A 322 18.86 -53.09 18.60
C PHE A 322 19.59 -53.03 19.95
N GLU A 323 19.28 -52.04 20.79
CA GLU A 323 19.80 -51.96 22.16
C GLU A 323 19.33 -53.13 23.03
N LEU A 324 18.04 -53.50 22.93
CA LEU A 324 17.49 -54.65 23.64
C LEU A 324 18.12 -55.96 23.17
N GLU A 325 18.27 -56.18 21.85
CA GLU A 325 18.91 -57.38 21.28
C GLU A 325 20.37 -57.55 21.75
N ASN A 326 21.15 -56.46 21.76
CA ASN A 326 22.54 -56.50 22.21
C ASN A 326 22.69 -56.55 23.75
N GLY A 327 21.64 -56.20 24.49
CA GLY A 327 21.60 -56.27 25.95
C GLY A 327 21.23 -57.64 26.51
N ILE A 328 20.85 -58.61 25.67
CA ILE A 328 20.52 -59.98 26.11
C ILE A 328 21.80 -60.72 26.48
N PRO A 329 21.99 -61.14 27.76
CA PRO A 329 23.12 -61.98 28.13
C PRO A 329 23.02 -63.34 27.42
N TRP A 330 24.17 -63.90 27.00
CA TRP A 330 24.34 -65.17 26.27
C TRP A 330 23.89 -66.45 27.04
N SER A 331 22.99 -66.31 28.01
CA SER A 331 22.53 -67.37 28.91
C SER A 331 21.09 -67.82 28.70
N ILE A 332 20.33 -67.27 27.73
CA ILE A 332 18.94 -67.69 27.45
C ILE A 332 18.78 -68.35 26.06
N GLN A 333 19.74 -68.22 25.15
CA GLN A 333 19.67 -68.84 23.82
C GLN A 333 19.99 -70.36 23.80
N ARG A 334 20.44 -70.96 24.91
CA ARG A 334 20.92 -72.37 24.93
C ARG A 334 19.90 -73.42 25.39
N ASP A 335 18.69 -73.02 25.76
CA ASP A 335 17.69 -73.98 26.29
C ASP A 335 16.60 -74.41 25.29
N CYS A 336 16.69 -74.03 24.01
CA CYS A 336 15.72 -74.48 22.99
C CYS A 336 16.21 -75.58 22.03
N ASP A 337 17.49 -75.94 22.03
CA ASP A 337 18.03 -76.97 21.12
C ASP A 337 18.43 -78.25 21.88
N CYS A 338 17.49 -78.90 22.56
CA CYS A 338 17.65 -80.25 23.08
C CYS A 338 16.32 -81.04 23.00
N MET A 339 15.89 -81.40 21.80
CA MET A 339 15.12 -82.64 21.60
C MET A 339 15.99 -83.63 20.83
N PRO A 340 16.37 -84.78 21.43
CA PRO A 340 17.10 -85.81 20.72
C PRO A 340 16.15 -86.59 19.82
N ASN A 341 16.59 -86.80 18.58
CA ASN A 341 16.02 -87.78 17.66
C ASN A 341 15.90 -89.14 18.35
N LYS A 342 14.67 -89.66 18.44
CA LYS A 342 14.39 -91.10 18.45
C LYS A 342 13.02 -91.36 17.84
#